data_AF-A0AAC8TMT4-F1
#
_entry.id   AF-A0AAC8TMT4-F1
#
_cell.length_a   1.000
_cell.length_b   1.000
_cell.length_c   1.000
_cell.angle_alpha   90.00
_cell.angle_beta   90.00
_cell.angle_gamma   90.00
#
_symmetry.space_group_name_H-M   'P 1'
#
loop_
_entity.id
_entity.type
_entity.pdbx_description
1 polymer ?
#
loop_
_entity_poly.entity_id
_entity_poly.type
_entity_poly.pdbx_seq_one_letter_code
_entity_poly.pdbx_strand_id
1 'polypeptide(L)' 'MDSVKSFLVKMTSHALEGTITFLSVLFAMGSLYWFESGWLKFAGMVGSLIAGYVITYWVARMRD' A
#
# COMPACT_ATOMS: atom_id res chain seq x y z
N MET A 1 3.30 31.65 -6.89
CA MET A 1 4.25 30.64 -6.35
C MET A 1 3.52 29.43 -5.75
N ASP A 2 2.19 29.44 -5.79
CA ASP A 2 1.29 28.51 -5.10
C ASP A 2 0.89 27.30 -5.97
N SER A 3 0.92 27.46 -7.30
CA SER A 3 0.68 26.39 -8.27
C SER A 3 1.71 25.26 -8.16
N VAL A 4 3.01 25.60 -8.02
CA VAL A 4 4.10 24.62 -7.89
C VAL A 4 4.01 23.85 -6.58
N LYS A 5 3.67 24.54 -5.47
CA LYS A 5 3.51 23.89 -4.15
C LYS A 5 2.34 22.90 -4.14
N SER A 6 1.20 23.28 -4.70
CA SER A 6 0.03 22.40 -4.84
C SER A 6 0.34 21.16 -5.69
N PHE A 7 1.07 21.35 -6.81
CA PHE A 7 1.48 20.25 -7.67
C PHE A 7 2.43 19.26 -6.96
N LEU A 8 3.40 19.77 -6.21
CA LEU A 8 4.32 18.94 -5.41
C LEU A 8 3.58 18.14 -4.34
N VAL A 9 2.67 18.75 -3.58
CA VAL A 9 1.87 18.05 -2.55
C VAL A 9 1.02 16.94 -3.17
N LYS A 10 0.46 17.18 -4.37
CA LYS A 10 -0.33 16.19 -5.10
C LYS A 10 0.52 15.04 -5.64
N MET A 11 1.73 15.33 -6.12
CA MET A 11 2.68 14.29 -6.55
C MET A 11 3.18 13.46 -5.37
N THR A 12 3.54 14.08 -4.24
CA THR A 12 3.97 13.35 -3.04
C THR A 12 2.84 12.46 -2.51
N SER A 13 1.57 12.92 -2.56
CA SER A 13 0.41 12.08 -2.27
C SER A 13 0.41 10.79 -3.07
N HIS A 14 0.56 10.94 -4.37
CA HIS A 14 0.33 9.87 -5.32
C HIS A 14 1.49 8.88 -5.28
N ALA A 15 2.71 9.38 -5.07
CA ALA A 15 3.87 8.57 -4.78
C ALA A 15 3.70 7.75 -3.48
N LEU A 16 3.06 8.32 -2.46
CA LEU A 16 2.86 7.65 -1.17
C LEU A 16 1.79 6.54 -1.24
N GLU A 17 0.66 6.78 -1.94
CA GLU A 17 -0.30 5.73 -2.29
C GLU A 17 0.34 4.61 -3.11
N GLY A 18 1.16 4.98 -4.11
CA GLY A 18 1.91 4.04 -4.94
C GLY A 18 2.88 3.20 -4.12
N THR A 19 3.56 3.82 -3.14
CA THR A 19 4.51 3.14 -2.24
C THR A 19 3.80 2.13 -1.34
N ILE A 20 2.65 2.49 -0.75
CA ILE A 20 1.88 1.56 0.10
C ILE A 20 1.38 0.37 -0.72
N THR A 21 0.89 0.64 -1.93
CA THR A 21 0.43 -0.41 -2.86
C THR A 21 1.58 -1.34 -3.24
N PHE A 22 2.74 -0.77 -3.57
CA PHE A 22 3.93 -1.54 -3.91
C PHE A 22 4.42 -2.42 -2.75
N LEU A 23 4.46 -1.87 -1.53
CA LEU A 23 4.81 -2.64 -0.32
C LEU A 23 3.82 -3.79 -0.08
N SER A 24 2.53 -3.53 -0.30
CA SER A 24 1.48 -4.54 -0.11
C SER A 24 1.63 -5.69 -1.08
N VAL A 25 1.97 -5.41 -2.34
CA VAL A 25 2.27 -6.42 -3.36
C VAL A 25 3.55 -7.20 -3.03
N LEU A 26 4.60 -6.53 -2.54
CA LEU A 26 5.82 -7.20 -2.08
C LEU A 26 5.54 -8.16 -0.93
N PHE A 27 4.72 -7.76 0.06
CA PHE A 27 4.29 -8.65 1.13
C PHE A 27 3.40 -9.80 0.62
N ALA A 28 2.56 -9.56 -0.40
CA ALA A 28 1.75 -10.59 -1.02
C ALA A 28 2.63 -11.65 -1.70
N MET A 29 3.60 -11.20 -2.51
CA MET A 29 4.58 -12.09 -3.16
C MET A 29 5.49 -12.77 -2.15
N GLY A 30 5.92 -12.05 -1.10
CA GLY A 30 6.71 -12.60 0.00
C GLY A 30 5.98 -13.73 0.71
N SER A 31 4.67 -13.59 0.97
CA SER A 31 3.84 -14.64 1.55
C SER A 31 3.80 -15.91 0.68
N LEU A 32 3.77 -15.78 -0.65
CA LEU A 32 3.78 -16.92 -1.56
C LEU A 32 5.10 -17.73 -1.51
N TYR A 33 6.19 -17.08 -1.12
CA TYR A 33 7.53 -17.69 -1.02
C TYR A 33 7.89 -18.16 0.39
N TRP A 34 7.42 -17.46 1.43
CA TRP A 34 7.81 -17.72 2.82
C TRP A 34 7.05 -18.87 3.49
N PHE A 35 5.82 -19.16 3.04
CA PHE A 35 4.99 -20.21 3.62
C PHE A 35 4.93 -21.45 2.75
N GLU A 36 4.99 -22.65 3.31
CA GLU A 36 4.82 -23.89 2.54
C GLU A 36 3.34 -24.27 2.36
N SER A 37 2.49 -23.92 3.31
CA SER A 37 1.05 -24.21 3.27
C SER A 37 0.31 -23.28 2.31
N GLY A 38 -0.44 -23.87 1.36
CA GLY A 38 -1.26 -23.12 0.39
C GLY A 38 -2.29 -22.19 1.03
N TRP A 39 -2.84 -22.58 2.18
CA TRP A 39 -3.78 -21.75 2.94
C TRP A 39 -3.11 -20.54 3.59
N LEU A 40 -1.87 -20.68 4.10
CA LEU A 40 -1.12 -19.55 4.64
C LEU A 40 -0.66 -18.59 3.54
N LYS A 41 -0.29 -19.13 2.37
CA LYS A 41 0.02 -18.32 1.17
C LYS A 41 -1.17 -17.44 0.77
N PHE A 42 -2.36 -18.03 0.72
CA PHE A 42 -3.58 -17.31 0.37
C PHE A 42 -3.96 -16.29 1.47
N ALA A 43 -3.88 -16.69 2.73
CA ALA A 43 -4.18 -15.80 3.86
C ALA A 43 -3.19 -14.61 3.94
N GLY A 44 -1.90 -14.82 3.67
CA GLY A 44 -0.92 -13.74 3.66
C GLY A 44 -1.02 -12.85 2.42
N MET A 45 -1.38 -13.40 1.26
CA MET A 45 -1.69 -12.61 0.06
C MET A 45 -2.92 -11.71 0.29
N VAL A 46 -4.04 -12.29 0.73
CA VAL A 46 -5.27 -11.53 1.02
C VAL A 46 -5.04 -10.57 2.19
N GLY A 47 -4.33 -11.02 3.23
CA GLY A 47 -3.98 -10.22 4.39
C GLY A 47 -3.13 -9.00 4.04
N SER A 48 -2.15 -9.13 3.14
CA SER A 48 -1.35 -7.97 2.72
C SER A 48 -2.14 -6.98 1.88
N LEU A 49 -3.08 -7.44 1.05
CA LEU A 49 -3.97 -6.57 0.29
C LEU A 49 -4.93 -5.79 1.20
N ILE A 50 -5.53 -6.48 2.19
CA ILE A 50 -6.40 -5.83 3.18
C ILE A 50 -5.60 -4.84 4.03
N ALA A 51 -4.45 -5.24 4.55
CA ALA A 51 -3.58 -4.35 5.33
C ALA A 51 -3.15 -3.12 4.52
N GLY A 52 -2.75 -3.34 3.27
CA GLY A 52 -2.43 -2.27 2.32
C GLY A 52 -3.57 -1.29 2.10
N TYR A 53 -4.77 -1.81 1.84
CA TYR A 53 -5.97 -1.00 1.66
C TYR A 53 -6.31 -0.18 2.92
N VAL A 54 -6.27 -0.81 4.09
CA VAL A 54 -6.53 -0.14 5.37
C VAL A 54 -5.52 0.96 5.64
N ILE A 55 -4.22 0.71 5.41
CA ILE A 55 -3.17 1.71 5.60
C ILE A 55 -3.38 2.89 4.64
N THR A 56 -3.63 2.63 3.35
CA THR A 56 -3.91 3.69 2.37
C THR A 56 -5.14 4.50 2.76
N TYR A 57 -6.21 3.84 3.20
CA TYR A 57 -7.43 4.50 3.66
C TYR A 57 -7.18 5.40 4.87
N TRP A 58 -6.43 4.93 5.87
CA TRP A 58 -6.07 5.73 7.05
C TRP A 58 -5.17 6.91 6.69
N VAL A 59 -4.21 6.72 5.80
CA VAL A 59 -3.33 7.80 5.31
C VAL A 59 -4.14 8.86 4.56
N ALA A 60 -5.09 8.44 3.71
CA ALA A 60 -6.00 9.37 3.04
C ALA A 60 -6.87 10.13 4.07
N ARG A 61 -7.42 9.41 5.06
CA ARG A 61 -8.25 9.96 6.14
C ARG A 61 -7.54 10.97 7.04
N MET A 62 -6.22 10.83 7.26
CA MET A 62 -5.44 11.80 8.04
C MET A 62 -5.08 13.07 7.24
N ARG A 63 -5.31 13.04 5.92
CA ARG A 63 -4.96 14.11 5.00
C ARG A 63 -6.14 15.00 4.62
N ASP A 64 -7.36 14.48 4.73
CA ASP A 64 -8.63 15.23 4.69
C ASP A 64 -8.94 15.84 6.06
#